data_AF-A0A0D2NA00-F1
#
_entry.id   AF-A0A0D2NA00-F1
#
_cell.length_a   1.000
_cell.length_b   1.000
_cell.length_c   1.000
_cell.angle_alpha   90.00
_cell.angle_beta   90.00
_cell.angle_gamma   90.00
#
_symmetry.space_group_name_H-M   'P 1'
#
loop_
_entity.id
_entity.type
_entity.pdbx_description
1 polymer ?
#
loop_
_entity_poly.entity_id
_entity_poly.type
_entity_poly.pdbx_seq_one_letter_code
_entity_poly.pdbx_strand_id
1 'polypeptide(L)'
;DFPVNITHVEFFDCVFANMALDPTTAELGWRFNDEPKHGPVHRLANNDSDDLHGAFHALLGKQNQPRRRQEVFMEIIHINPTPIGQQTDGNGATDCVYSAELHLLKEKLLCHIQTCPYRWCYVPPGKPDEHIELGYEEINLWARTIHNNEADPECLLPPDRLRLTGLPPMEGRVCTNMVSRSLVPPTDVHSNSNRVLSTANTDQTAAVPGPSTQNLKRSHSPISTEENSDSDGDEEALLLSDVINRLHRKFPRLNLPQYMPLFEQQDIVYAETVANFTKDFYIDLGLTEGAVSQVLSSIKKISIFEKKGRKRVRAYNREYSVEI
;
A
#
# COMPACT_ATOMS: atom_id res chain seq x y z
N ASP A 1 8.15 -21.17 29.08
CA ASP A 1 8.25 -21.86 27.78
C ASP A 1 7.22 -21.30 26.83
N PHE A 2 7.65 -21.00 25.60
CA PHE A 2 6.71 -20.67 24.53
C PHE A 2 5.78 -21.87 24.34
N PRO A 3 4.47 -21.70 24.14
CA PRO A 3 3.62 -22.80 23.67
C PRO A 3 4.03 -23.10 22.22
N VAL A 4 5.01 -23.98 22.05
CA VAL A 4 5.63 -24.30 20.76
C VAL A 4 4.68 -25.23 19.98
N ASN A 5 3.61 -24.66 19.45
CA ASN A 5 2.82 -25.33 18.42
C ASN A 5 3.42 -25.13 17.01
N ILE A 6 4.50 -24.36 16.90
CA ILE A 6 5.19 -24.09 15.63
C ILE A 6 6.66 -24.49 15.73
N THR A 7 7.08 -25.38 14.85
CA THR A 7 8.48 -25.77 14.70
C THR A 7 9.29 -24.62 14.10
N HIS A 8 10.62 -24.69 14.27
CA HIS A 8 11.54 -23.72 13.69
C HIS A 8 11.36 -23.58 12.16
N VAL A 9 11.23 -24.71 11.47
CA VAL A 9 11.04 -24.75 10.01
C VAL A 9 9.72 -24.10 9.62
N GLU A 10 8.63 -24.47 10.29
CA GLU A 10 7.30 -23.87 10.03
C GLU A 10 7.31 -22.36 10.28
N PHE A 11 7.99 -21.87 11.32
CA PHE A 11 8.10 -20.44 11.58
C PHE A 11 8.72 -19.70 10.39
N PHE A 12 9.87 -20.16 9.90
CA PHE A 12 10.54 -19.52 8.78
C PHE A 12 9.73 -19.65 7.49
N ASP A 13 9.14 -20.81 7.22
CA ASP A 13 8.24 -21.00 6.07
C ASP A 13 7.09 -19.98 6.09
N CYS A 14 6.45 -19.80 7.25
CA CYS A 14 5.38 -18.80 7.41
C CYS A 14 5.90 -17.37 7.17
N VAL A 15 7.11 -17.05 7.64
CA VAL A 15 7.71 -15.71 7.48
C VAL A 15 8.08 -15.44 6.02
N PHE A 16 8.75 -16.37 5.35
CA PHE A 16 9.11 -16.26 3.94
C PHE A 16 7.87 -16.16 3.05
N ALA A 17 6.85 -16.99 3.29
CA ALA A 17 5.58 -16.92 2.59
C ALA A 17 4.89 -15.57 2.77
N ASN A 18 4.82 -15.06 4.01
CA ASN A 18 4.18 -13.77 4.29
C ASN A 18 4.88 -12.58 3.65
N MET A 19 6.21 -12.61 3.61
CA MET A 19 7.02 -11.54 3.05
C MET A 19 7.24 -11.70 1.54
N ALA A 20 6.70 -12.77 0.92
CA ALA A 20 6.93 -13.16 -0.47
C ALA A 20 8.43 -13.22 -0.81
N LEU A 21 9.21 -13.85 0.07
CA LEU A 21 10.65 -13.95 -0.02
C LEU A 21 11.07 -15.38 -0.39
N ASP A 22 12.13 -15.50 -1.18
CA ASP A 22 12.74 -16.79 -1.49
C ASP A 22 13.62 -17.26 -0.31
N PRO A 23 13.33 -18.42 0.31
CA PRO A 23 14.05 -18.90 1.48
C PRO A 23 15.53 -19.19 1.22
N THR A 24 15.94 -19.35 -0.05
CA THR A 24 17.33 -19.67 -0.41
C THR A 24 18.22 -18.43 -0.57
N THR A 25 17.63 -17.27 -0.86
CA THR A 25 18.37 -16.04 -1.17
C THR A 25 18.11 -14.91 -0.18
N ALA A 26 16.96 -14.93 0.50
CA ALA A 26 16.60 -13.85 1.41
C ALA A 26 17.28 -13.99 2.78
N GLU A 27 17.81 -12.87 3.26
CA GLU A 27 18.40 -12.77 4.60
C GLU A 27 17.46 -12.02 5.52
N LEU A 28 17.03 -12.67 6.60
CA LEU A 28 16.12 -12.10 7.59
C LEU A 28 16.89 -11.51 8.77
N GLY A 29 16.27 -10.49 9.32
CA GLY A 29 16.68 -9.85 10.57
C GLY A 29 15.49 -9.50 11.41
N TRP A 30 15.75 -9.06 12.63
CA TRP A 30 14.72 -8.64 13.57
C TRP A 30 15.16 -7.43 14.38
N ARG A 31 14.18 -6.68 14.87
CA ARG A 31 14.37 -5.58 15.83
C ARG A 31 13.13 -5.39 16.68
N PHE A 32 13.21 -4.56 17.71
CA PHE A 32 12.03 -4.20 18.49
C PHE A 32 11.38 -2.89 18.01
N ASN A 33 10.07 -2.77 18.20
CA ASN A 33 9.29 -1.58 17.84
C ASN A 33 9.70 -0.30 18.59
N ASP A 34 10.34 -0.43 19.75
CA ASP A 34 10.85 0.68 20.56
C ASP A 34 12.27 1.12 20.15
N GLU A 35 12.92 0.39 19.24
CA GLU A 35 14.23 0.75 18.75
C GLU A 35 14.16 1.86 17.69
N PRO A 36 15.19 2.70 17.58
CA PRO A 36 15.25 3.70 16.53
C PRO A 36 15.08 3.06 15.14
N LYS A 37 14.33 3.71 14.25
CA LYS A 37 14.08 3.21 12.89
C LYS A 37 15.37 2.93 12.08
N HIS A 38 16.45 3.61 12.42
CA HIS A 38 17.78 3.44 11.82
C HIS A 38 18.78 2.78 12.79
N GLY A 39 18.27 2.08 13.81
CA GLY A 39 19.07 1.27 14.72
C GLY A 39 19.64 0.02 14.05
N PRO A 40 20.53 -0.71 14.76
CA PRO A 40 21.05 -1.97 14.28
C PRO A 40 19.92 -2.99 14.10
N VAL A 41 19.97 -3.75 13.02
CA VAL A 41 19.08 -4.90 12.80
C VAL A 41 19.82 -6.15 13.25
N HIS A 42 19.20 -6.95 14.12
CA HIS A 42 19.76 -8.22 14.57
C HIS A 42 19.55 -9.28 13.50
N ARG A 43 20.54 -10.14 13.27
CA ARG A 43 20.42 -11.24 12.30
C ARG A 43 19.41 -12.29 12.78
N LEU A 44 18.68 -12.89 11.84
CA LEU A 44 17.78 -14.01 12.08
C LEU A 44 18.07 -15.11 11.04
N ALA A 45 19.03 -15.99 11.29
CA ALA A 45 19.39 -17.03 10.32
C ALA A 45 18.37 -18.18 10.30
N ASN A 46 17.97 -18.62 9.10
CA ASN A 46 17.02 -19.73 8.92
C ASN A 46 17.61 -21.12 9.20
N ASN A 47 18.93 -21.23 9.32
CA ASN A 47 19.67 -22.46 9.55
C ASN A 47 20.27 -22.55 10.96
N ASP A 48 20.04 -21.53 11.79
CA ASP A 48 20.55 -21.47 13.16
C ASP A 48 19.38 -21.33 14.14
N SER A 49 19.07 -22.42 14.85
CA SER A 49 17.99 -22.40 15.85
C SER A 49 18.28 -21.48 17.01
N ASP A 50 19.55 -21.24 17.31
CA ASP A 50 19.95 -20.42 18.45
C ASP A 50 19.64 -18.94 18.19
N ASP A 51 19.70 -18.50 16.92
CA ASP A 51 19.30 -17.14 16.53
C ASP A 51 17.81 -16.91 16.83
N LEU A 52 16.93 -17.85 16.43
CA LEU A 52 15.50 -17.72 16.67
C LEU A 52 15.16 -17.79 18.17
N HIS A 53 15.74 -18.74 18.89
CA HIS A 53 15.56 -18.86 20.33
C HIS A 53 16.09 -17.62 21.06
N GLY A 54 17.24 -17.08 20.65
CA GLY A 54 17.82 -15.85 21.18
C GLY A 54 16.93 -14.64 20.95
N ALA A 55 16.33 -14.52 19.77
CA ALA A 55 15.39 -13.45 19.44
C ALA A 55 14.14 -13.49 20.33
N PHE A 56 13.51 -14.66 20.48
CA PHE A 56 12.35 -14.82 21.36
C PHE A 56 12.70 -14.63 22.84
N HIS A 57 13.85 -15.11 23.28
CA HIS A 57 14.32 -14.90 24.65
C HIS A 57 14.54 -13.41 24.92
N ALA A 58 15.12 -12.67 23.97
CA ALA A 58 15.26 -11.22 24.05
C ALA A 58 13.90 -10.51 24.10
N LEU A 59 12.93 -10.94 23.28
CA LEU A 59 11.57 -10.39 23.29
C LEU A 59 10.87 -10.59 24.64
N LEU A 60 10.89 -11.82 25.18
CA LEU A 60 10.32 -12.12 26.49
C LEU A 60 11.02 -11.35 27.61
N GLY A 61 12.35 -11.26 27.56
CA GLY A 61 13.13 -10.46 28.49
C GLY A 61 12.72 -8.99 28.49
N LYS A 62 12.42 -8.43 27.31
CA LYS A 62 11.91 -7.06 27.15
C LYS A 62 10.45 -6.90 27.56
N GLN A 63 9.59 -7.88 27.32
CA GLN A 63 8.17 -7.86 27.73
C GLN A 63 8.02 -7.95 29.25
N ASN A 64 8.87 -8.74 29.92
CA ASN A 64 8.82 -8.95 31.37
C ASN A 64 9.46 -7.83 32.21
N GLN A 65 9.85 -6.70 31.61
CA GLN A 65 10.47 -5.60 32.35
C GLN A 65 9.40 -4.85 33.20
N PRO A 66 9.58 -4.75 34.54
CA PRO A 66 8.55 -4.23 35.44
C PRO A 66 8.26 -2.73 35.26
N ARG A 67 9.17 -1.99 34.62
CA ARG A 67 9.03 -0.55 34.37
C ARG A 67 8.35 -0.23 33.05
N ARG A 68 7.96 -1.25 32.28
CA ARG A 68 7.48 -1.06 30.92
C ARG A 68 6.01 -0.68 30.89
N ARG A 69 5.70 0.36 30.11
CA ARG A 69 4.33 0.89 29.93
C ARG A 69 3.76 0.65 28.54
N GLN A 70 4.59 0.21 27.59
CA GLN A 70 4.22 0.03 26.19
C GLN A 70 4.47 -1.41 25.76
N GLU A 71 3.57 -1.91 24.92
CA GLU A 71 3.69 -3.23 24.31
C GLU A 71 4.93 -3.34 23.43
N VAL A 72 5.55 -4.52 23.46
CA VAL A 72 6.78 -4.84 22.73
C VAL A 72 6.44 -5.92 21.74
N PHE A 73 6.77 -5.66 20.49
CA PHE A 73 6.73 -6.67 19.46
C PHE A 73 8.04 -6.69 18.70
N MET A 74 8.33 -7.86 18.15
CA MET A 74 9.48 -8.10 17.29
C MET A 74 9.06 -7.87 15.85
N GLU A 75 9.71 -6.93 15.18
CA GLU A 75 9.56 -6.69 13.74
C GLU A 75 10.57 -7.57 12.99
N ILE A 76 10.09 -8.40 12.07
CA ILE A 76 10.97 -9.14 11.14
C ILE A 76 11.19 -8.29 9.89
N ILE A 77 12.45 -8.20 9.46
CA ILE A 77 12.93 -7.32 8.41
C ILE A 77 13.71 -8.12 7.39
N HIS A 78 13.52 -7.83 6.10
CA HIS A 78 14.41 -8.30 5.05
C HIS A 78 15.67 -7.41 5.03
N ILE A 79 16.84 -7.99 5.36
CA ILE A 79 18.09 -7.22 5.54
C ILE A 79 18.63 -6.72 4.19
N ASN A 80 18.51 -7.53 3.15
CA ASN A 80 19.04 -7.25 1.82
C ASN A 80 17.93 -7.27 0.78
N PRO A 81 16.96 -6.33 0.81
CA PRO A 81 16.03 -6.20 -0.27
C PRO A 81 16.86 -5.93 -1.52
N THR A 82 16.90 -6.91 -2.43
CA THR A 82 17.37 -6.65 -3.78
C THR A 82 16.60 -5.41 -4.23
N PRO A 83 17.29 -4.38 -4.74
CA PRO A 83 16.60 -3.22 -5.28
C PRO A 83 15.84 -3.72 -6.51
N ILE A 84 14.63 -4.25 -6.28
CA ILE A 84 13.65 -4.57 -7.29
C ILE A 84 13.42 -3.21 -7.94
N GLY A 85 14.10 -3.01 -9.08
CA GLY A 85 14.37 -1.70 -9.63
C GLY A 85 13.08 -0.93 -9.69
N GLN A 86 12.92 0.03 -8.77
CA GLN A 86 11.68 0.74 -8.46
C GLN A 86 10.52 0.19 -9.27
N GLN A 87 9.99 -0.97 -8.89
CA GLN A 87 8.63 -1.28 -9.28
C GLN A 87 7.86 -0.16 -8.61
N THR A 88 7.60 0.89 -9.38
CA THR A 88 6.74 2.00 -9.00
C THR A 88 5.62 1.40 -8.20
N ASP A 89 5.39 1.90 -6.98
CA ASP A 89 4.24 1.57 -6.12
C ASP A 89 2.88 1.87 -6.79
N GLY A 90 2.80 1.81 -8.12
CA GLY A 90 1.59 1.85 -8.91
C GLY A 90 0.71 0.62 -8.73
N ASN A 91 1.18 -0.46 -8.08
CA ASN A 91 0.31 -1.61 -7.77
C ASN A 91 -0.30 -1.59 -6.36
N GLY A 92 0.21 -0.78 -5.43
CA GLY A 92 -0.43 -0.60 -4.12
C GLY A 92 -1.83 0.03 -4.21
N ALA A 93 -2.09 0.78 -5.29
CA ALA A 93 -3.42 1.31 -5.58
C ALA A 93 -4.40 0.24 -6.06
N THR A 94 -3.93 -0.76 -6.82
CA THR A 94 -4.77 -1.85 -7.34
C THR A 94 -5.13 -2.83 -6.24
N ASP A 95 -4.20 -3.14 -5.32
CA ASP A 95 -4.47 -4.03 -4.17
C ASP A 95 -5.49 -3.43 -3.19
N CYS A 96 -5.66 -2.10 -3.19
CA CYS A 96 -6.73 -1.47 -2.41
C CYS A 96 -8.12 -1.79 -2.97
N VAL A 97 -8.26 -1.98 -4.29
CA VAL A 97 -9.56 -2.06 -4.96
C VAL A 97 -10.33 -3.33 -4.56
N TYR A 98 -9.62 -4.45 -4.38
CA TYR A 98 -10.20 -5.75 -4.00
C TYR A 98 -9.76 -6.23 -2.60
N SER A 99 -9.40 -5.28 -1.72
CA SER A 99 -8.84 -5.59 -0.40
C SER A 99 -9.85 -6.30 0.53
N ALA A 100 -11.15 -6.03 0.36
CA ALA A 100 -12.20 -6.68 1.14
C ALA A 100 -12.36 -8.16 0.75
N GLU A 101 -12.36 -8.44 -0.56
CA GLU A 101 -12.46 -9.78 -1.13
C GLU A 101 -11.23 -10.61 -0.78
N LEU A 102 -10.04 -10.01 -0.81
CA LEU A 102 -8.80 -10.67 -0.40
C LEU A 102 -8.83 -11.05 1.08
N HIS A 103 -9.34 -10.18 1.95
CA HIS A 103 -9.50 -10.48 3.38
C HIS A 103 -10.47 -11.64 3.60
N LEU A 104 -11.64 -11.59 2.95
CA LEU A 104 -12.65 -12.64 3.03
C LEU A 104 -12.11 -14.01 2.58
N LEU A 105 -11.37 -14.04 1.46
CA LEU A 105 -10.74 -15.27 0.96
C LEU A 105 -9.71 -15.81 1.94
N LYS A 106 -8.85 -14.93 2.50
CA LYS A 106 -7.86 -15.35 3.48
C LYS A 106 -8.53 -16.00 4.68
N GLU A 107 -9.57 -15.40 5.25
CA GLU A 107 -10.30 -15.95 6.39
C GLU A 107 -10.98 -17.29 6.07
N LYS A 108 -11.70 -17.38 4.94
CA LYS A 108 -12.42 -18.60 4.54
C LYS A 108 -11.50 -19.75 4.15
N LEU A 109 -10.33 -19.47 3.59
CA LEU A 109 -9.40 -20.49 3.11
C LEU A 109 -8.33 -20.86 4.16
N LEU A 110 -8.39 -20.33 5.38
CA LEU A 110 -7.47 -20.74 6.46
C LEU A 110 -7.56 -22.25 6.69
N CYS A 111 -6.43 -22.93 6.49
CA CYS A 111 -6.35 -24.36 6.69
C CYS A 111 -6.28 -24.69 8.18
N HIS A 112 -7.33 -25.29 8.74
CA HIS A 112 -7.37 -25.67 10.15
C HIS A 112 -6.48 -26.88 10.48
N ILE A 113 -6.06 -27.63 9.47
CA ILE A 113 -5.17 -28.80 9.64
C ILE A 113 -3.71 -28.37 9.77
N GLN A 114 -3.33 -27.26 9.12
CA GLN A 114 -1.97 -26.77 9.16
C GLN A 114 -1.80 -25.76 10.30
N THR A 115 -0.76 -25.95 11.11
CA THR A 115 -0.37 -25.10 12.24
C THR A 115 0.11 -23.71 11.82
N CYS A 116 0.25 -23.43 10.52
CA CYS A 116 0.68 -22.13 10.01
C CYS A 116 -0.53 -21.22 9.71
N PRO A 117 -0.72 -20.09 10.41
CA PRO A 117 -1.84 -19.17 10.21
C PRO A 117 -1.80 -18.39 8.87
N TYR A 118 -0.89 -18.77 7.97
CA TYR A 118 -0.66 -18.11 6.68
C TYR A 118 -0.64 -19.10 5.51
N ARG A 119 -1.02 -20.35 5.76
CA ARG A 119 -1.29 -21.30 4.68
C ARG A 119 -2.78 -21.37 4.43
N TRP A 120 -3.12 -21.20 3.16
CA TRP A 120 -4.49 -21.26 2.70
C TRP A 120 -4.66 -22.53 1.88
N CYS A 121 -5.76 -23.23 2.12
CA CYS A 121 -6.10 -24.41 1.36
C CYS A 121 -7.51 -24.29 0.81
N TYR A 122 -7.67 -24.67 -0.45
CA TYR A 122 -8.99 -24.98 -0.98
C TYR A 122 -9.34 -26.43 -0.64
N VAL A 123 -10.52 -26.62 -0.05
CA VAL A 123 -11.06 -27.93 0.29
C VAL A 123 -12.24 -28.21 -0.65
N PRO A 124 -12.12 -29.14 -1.61
CA PRO A 124 -13.21 -29.47 -2.50
C PRO A 124 -14.42 -29.99 -1.70
N PRO A 125 -15.65 -29.51 -1.96
CA PRO A 125 -16.83 -29.88 -1.17
C PRO A 125 -17.17 -31.39 -1.23
N GLY A 126 -16.70 -32.09 -2.26
CA GLY A 126 -16.87 -33.54 -2.39
C GLY A 126 -15.83 -34.37 -1.64
N LYS A 127 -14.75 -33.75 -1.13
CA LYS A 127 -13.62 -34.45 -0.51
C LYS A 127 -13.02 -33.58 0.61
N PRO A 128 -13.63 -33.58 1.80
CA PRO A 128 -13.21 -32.71 2.91
C PRO A 128 -11.78 -33.01 3.41
N ASP A 129 -11.26 -34.20 3.14
CA ASP A 129 -9.90 -34.60 3.52
C ASP A 129 -8.82 -34.16 2.51
N GLU A 130 -9.23 -33.68 1.32
CA GLU A 130 -8.30 -33.24 0.27
C GLU A 130 -8.06 -31.73 0.39
N HIS A 131 -6.90 -31.34 0.93
CA HIS A 131 -6.49 -29.94 1.04
C HIS A 131 -5.54 -29.58 -0.11
N ILE A 132 -5.97 -28.64 -0.96
CA ILE A 132 -5.14 -28.13 -2.05
C ILE A 132 -4.51 -26.81 -1.60
N GLU A 133 -3.19 -26.80 -1.42
CA GLU A 133 -2.44 -25.61 -1.00
C GLU A 133 -2.53 -24.50 -2.05
N LEU A 134 -2.80 -23.28 -1.58
CA LEU A 134 -2.86 -22.06 -2.38
C LEU A 134 -1.80 -21.09 -1.91
N GLY A 135 -1.00 -20.58 -2.85
CA GLY A 135 -0.07 -19.49 -2.60
C GLY A 135 -0.77 -18.13 -2.59
N TYR A 136 -0.01 -17.10 -2.22
CA TYR A 136 -0.53 -15.73 -2.16
C TYR A 136 -0.96 -15.20 -3.54
N GLU A 137 -0.29 -15.63 -4.62
CA GLU A 137 -0.62 -15.22 -5.98
C GLU A 137 -1.97 -15.78 -6.42
N GLU A 138 -2.24 -17.06 -6.15
CA GLU A 138 -3.52 -17.71 -6.45
C GLU A 138 -4.67 -17.03 -5.71
N ILE A 139 -4.48 -16.69 -4.43
CA ILE A 139 -5.51 -16.02 -3.63
C ILE A 139 -5.76 -14.60 -4.11
N ASN A 140 -4.72 -13.85 -4.47
CA ASN A 140 -4.89 -12.53 -5.06
C ASN A 140 -5.64 -12.59 -6.40
N LEU A 141 -5.30 -13.58 -7.24
CA LEU A 141 -6.00 -13.79 -8.49
C LEU A 141 -7.48 -14.11 -8.25
N TRP A 142 -7.77 -14.96 -7.25
CA TRP A 142 -9.14 -15.26 -6.85
C TRP A 142 -9.88 -14.00 -6.38
N ALA A 143 -9.27 -13.21 -5.49
CA ALA A 143 -9.87 -11.99 -4.96
C ALA A 143 -10.21 -10.98 -6.07
N ARG A 144 -9.29 -10.79 -7.03
CA ARG A 144 -9.56 -9.97 -8.23
C ARG A 144 -10.72 -10.49 -9.06
N THR A 145 -10.83 -11.81 -9.19
CA THR A 145 -11.88 -12.43 -9.99
C THR A 145 -13.25 -12.28 -9.32
N ILE A 146 -13.32 -12.38 -7.99
CA ILE A 146 -14.54 -12.06 -7.22
C ILE A 146 -14.91 -10.59 -7.40
N HIS A 147 -13.94 -9.68 -7.25
CA HIS A 147 -14.17 -8.25 -7.39
C HIS A 147 -14.71 -7.87 -8.77
N ASN A 148 -14.23 -8.53 -9.83
CA ASN A 148 -14.73 -8.34 -11.19
C ASN A 148 -16.08 -9.04 -11.45
N ASN A 149 -16.69 -9.68 -10.46
CA ASN A 149 -17.91 -10.49 -10.56
C ASN A 149 -17.77 -11.68 -11.54
N GLU A 150 -16.56 -12.21 -11.69
CA GLU A 150 -16.24 -13.35 -12.57
C GLU A 150 -16.12 -14.68 -11.80
N ALA A 151 -16.19 -14.65 -10.46
CA ALA A 151 -16.14 -15.82 -9.59
C ALA A 151 -17.21 -15.76 -8.50
N ASP A 152 -17.40 -16.88 -7.79
CA ASP A 152 -18.34 -16.98 -6.69
C ASP A 152 -17.93 -16.07 -5.51
N PRO A 153 -18.78 -15.10 -5.09
CA PRO A 153 -18.49 -14.21 -3.97
C PRO A 153 -18.45 -14.97 -2.62
N GLU A 154 -19.03 -16.16 -2.55
CA GLU A 154 -18.98 -16.98 -1.34
C GLU A 154 -17.69 -17.79 -1.20
N CYS A 155 -16.77 -17.69 -2.18
CA CYS A 155 -15.50 -18.40 -2.19
C CYS A 155 -15.63 -19.93 -2.16
N LEU A 156 -16.78 -20.49 -2.54
CA LEU A 156 -17.01 -21.94 -2.48
C LEU A 156 -16.35 -22.67 -3.66
N LEU A 157 -16.16 -21.97 -4.78
CA LEU A 157 -15.58 -22.52 -6.00
C LEU A 157 -14.43 -21.65 -6.49
N PRO A 158 -13.23 -22.24 -6.73
CA PRO A 158 -12.12 -21.51 -7.30
C PRO A 158 -12.45 -21.10 -8.74
N PRO A 159 -11.99 -19.92 -9.20
CA PRO A 159 -12.12 -19.47 -10.58
C PRO A 159 -11.68 -20.53 -11.56
N ASP A 160 -12.28 -20.54 -12.76
CA ASP A 160 -11.91 -21.49 -13.80
C ASP A 160 -10.42 -21.41 -14.19
N ARG A 161 -9.81 -20.23 -14.05
CA ARG A 161 -8.38 -19.99 -14.27
C ARG A 161 -7.48 -20.55 -13.17
N LEU A 162 -8.06 -20.83 -12.00
CA LEU A 162 -7.42 -21.52 -10.88
C LEU A 162 -7.78 -23.01 -10.86
N ARG A 163 -8.33 -23.60 -11.93
CA ARG A 163 -8.51 -25.05 -12.00
C ARG A 163 -7.15 -25.73 -11.99
N LEU A 164 -6.69 -26.04 -10.77
CA LEU A 164 -5.43 -26.67 -10.36
C LEU A 164 -5.26 -28.11 -10.89
N THR A 165 -6.10 -28.53 -11.84
CA THR A 165 -6.21 -29.91 -12.29
C THR A 165 -5.52 -30.05 -13.65
N GLY A 166 -4.24 -30.44 -13.62
CA GLY A 166 -3.59 -31.07 -14.78
C GLY A 166 -2.19 -30.60 -15.16
N LEU A 167 -1.61 -29.60 -14.48
CA LEU A 167 -0.20 -29.30 -14.70
C LEU A 167 0.65 -30.26 -13.86
N PRO A 168 1.48 -31.13 -14.49
CA PRO A 168 2.42 -31.94 -13.74
C PRO A 168 3.31 -31.04 -12.87
N PRO A 169 3.76 -31.52 -11.70
CA PRO A 169 4.54 -30.74 -10.75
C PRO A 169 5.68 -30.05 -11.51
N MET A 170 5.66 -28.72 -11.50
CA MET A 170 6.58 -27.91 -12.25
C MET A 170 7.93 -27.94 -11.55
N GLU A 171 8.70 -28.99 -11.80
CA GLU A 171 10.13 -29.01 -11.53
C GLU A 171 10.78 -27.87 -12.34
N GLY A 172 11.20 -26.84 -11.60
CA GLY A 172 12.11 -25.77 -11.98
C GLY A 172 12.11 -25.34 -13.45
N ARG A 173 11.32 -24.32 -13.81
CA ARG A 173 11.59 -23.55 -15.04
C ARG A 173 11.85 -22.08 -14.75
N VAL A 174 13.11 -21.74 -14.93
CA VAL A 174 13.61 -20.42 -15.29
C VAL A 174 12.75 -19.86 -16.44
N CYS A 175 12.08 -18.73 -16.19
CA CYS A 175 11.36 -17.98 -17.21
C CYS A 175 12.35 -17.42 -18.24
N THR A 176 12.44 -18.08 -19.40
CA THR A 176 13.00 -17.49 -20.61
C THR A 176 11.84 -16.93 -21.43
N ASN A 177 11.77 -15.59 -21.50
CA ASN A 177 10.80 -14.87 -22.30
C ASN A 177 10.94 -15.25 -23.79
N MET A 178 10.05 -16.07 -24.31
CA MET A 178 9.90 -16.25 -25.75
C MET A 178 9.08 -15.08 -26.31
N VAL A 179 9.80 -14.17 -26.96
CA VAL A 179 9.28 -13.16 -27.87
C VAL A 179 8.52 -13.86 -29.01
N SER A 180 7.21 -13.69 -29.06
CA SER A 180 6.40 -14.09 -30.22
C SER A 180 6.81 -13.24 -31.43
N ARG A 181 7.52 -13.86 -32.38
CA ARG A 181 7.82 -13.27 -33.69
C ARG A 181 6.52 -13.16 -34.49
N SER A 182 6.04 -11.93 -34.66
CA SER A 182 5.06 -11.57 -35.68
C SER A 182 5.70 -11.69 -37.07
N LEU A 183 5.15 -12.57 -37.92
CA LEU A 183 5.45 -12.66 -39.35
C LEU A 183 4.65 -11.58 -40.10
N VAL A 184 5.16 -10.35 -40.13
CA VAL A 184 4.70 -9.31 -41.05
C VAL A 184 5.92 -8.86 -41.87
N PRO A 185 5.84 -8.84 -43.22
CA PRO A 185 6.97 -8.46 -44.04
C PRO A 185 7.26 -6.94 -43.93
N PRO A 186 8.52 -6.51 -44.05
CA PRO A 186 8.90 -5.11 -43.93
C PRO A 186 8.34 -4.29 -45.09
N THR A 187 7.63 -3.20 -44.78
CA THR A 187 7.25 -2.20 -45.77
C THR A 187 8.30 -1.10 -45.75
N ASP A 188 9.21 -1.12 -46.73
CA ASP A 188 10.19 -0.05 -46.95
C ASP A 188 9.48 1.21 -47.48
N VAL A 189 9.43 2.26 -46.66
CA VAL A 189 8.99 3.59 -47.10
C VAL A 189 10.23 4.43 -47.40
N HIS A 190 10.56 4.47 -48.69
CA HIS A 190 11.61 5.29 -49.27
C HIS A 190 11.16 6.77 -49.24
N SER A 191 11.65 7.56 -48.28
CA SER A 191 11.50 9.03 -48.32
C SER A 191 12.75 9.66 -48.92
N ASN A 192 12.65 9.95 -50.21
CA ASN A 192 13.62 10.73 -50.98
C ASN A 192 13.25 12.21 -50.88
N SER A 193 14.14 13.06 -50.40
CA SER A 193 14.06 14.52 -50.59
C SER A 193 15.43 15.16 -50.51
N ASN A 194 16.07 15.26 -51.68
CA ASN A 194 17.12 16.22 -51.98
C ASN A 194 16.49 17.55 -52.43
N ARG A 195 16.85 18.66 -51.78
CA ARG A 195 17.21 19.97 -52.41
C ARG A 195 17.62 20.96 -51.31
N VAL A 196 18.90 21.28 -51.18
CA VAL A 196 19.67 22.35 -51.87
C VAL A 196 19.32 23.76 -51.40
N LEU A 197 20.24 24.27 -50.56
CA LEU A 197 20.84 25.62 -50.50
C LEU A 197 20.00 26.86 -50.89
N SER A 198 19.91 27.80 -49.94
CA SER A 198 20.70 29.02 -50.06
C SER A 198 20.85 29.79 -48.74
N THR A 199 22.04 30.35 -48.61
CA THR A 199 22.68 31.16 -47.56
C THR A 199 22.03 32.51 -47.29
N ALA A 200 22.07 32.96 -46.04
CA ALA A 200 22.44 34.34 -45.69
C ALA A 200 23.01 34.40 -44.26
N ASN A 201 24.21 34.99 -44.15
CA ASN A 201 24.97 35.24 -42.93
C ASN A 201 24.21 36.15 -41.95
N THR A 202 24.37 35.92 -40.65
CA THR A 202 24.56 37.01 -39.67
C THR A 202 25.29 36.45 -38.44
N ASP A 203 26.50 36.94 -38.22
CA ASP A 203 27.26 36.76 -36.99
C ASP A 203 26.51 37.35 -35.79
N GLN A 204 26.41 36.59 -34.69
CA GLN A 204 26.36 37.14 -33.33
C GLN A 204 26.53 36.04 -32.25
N THR A 205 27.71 36.06 -31.65
CA THR A 205 27.98 36.01 -30.19
C THR A 205 27.34 34.91 -29.35
N ALA A 206 28.20 33.93 -29.02
CA ALA A 206 28.36 33.20 -27.77
C ALA A 206 27.31 33.28 -26.63
N ALA A 207 26.98 32.08 -26.15
CA ALA A 207 26.89 31.65 -24.75
C ALA A 207 25.49 31.47 -24.10
N VAL A 208 25.11 30.18 -24.05
CA VAL A 208 24.37 29.44 -23.00
C VAL A 208 22.88 29.77 -22.74
N PRO A 209 22.00 28.81 -23.08
CA PRO A 209 20.77 28.56 -22.33
C PRO A 209 20.72 27.11 -21.80
N GLY A 210 20.37 27.00 -20.51
CA GLY A 210 20.18 25.73 -19.80
C GLY A 210 18.91 24.96 -20.21
N PRO A 211 18.74 23.73 -19.70
CA PRO A 211 17.74 22.80 -20.21
C PRO A 211 16.31 23.20 -19.78
N SER A 212 15.47 23.34 -20.79
CA SER A 212 14.02 23.49 -20.73
C SER A 212 13.37 22.20 -20.22
N THR A 213 12.63 22.29 -19.12
CA THR A 213 11.77 21.21 -18.62
C THR A 213 10.37 21.36 -19.21
N GLN A 214 10.04 20.49 -20.17
CA GLN A 214 8.71 20.43 -20.77
C GLN A 214 7.71 19.76 -19.80
N ASN A 215 6.56 20.43 -19.71
CA ASN A 215 5.42 20.15 -18.86
C ASN A 215 4.78 18.77 -19.11
N LEU A 216 4.66 17.95 -18.06
CA LEU A 216 3.76 16.79 -18.02
C LEU A 216 2.38 17.24 -17.52
N LYS A 217 1.42 17.33 -18.45
CA LYS A 217 -0.01 17.44 -18.14
C LYS A 217 -0.49 16.12 -17.54
N ARG A 218 -0.80 16.14 -16.24
CA ARG A 218 -1.42 15.02 -15.52
C ARG A 218 -2.93 15.14 -15.62
N SER A 219 -3.56 14.26 -16.39
CA SER A 219 -5.01 14.14 -16.46
C SER A 219 -5.54 13.56 -15.15
N HIS A 220 -6.38 14.32 -14.44
CA HIS A 220 -7.08 13.87 -13.24
C HIS A 220 -8.41 13.23 -13.64
N SER A 221 -8.56 11.93 -13.42
CA SER A 221 -9.85 11.23 -13.51
C SER A 221 -10.74 11.58 -12.31
N PRO A 222 -12.07 11.58 -12.48
CA PRO A 222 -13.01 11.94 -11.41
C PRO A 222 -13.04 10.84 -10.34
N ILE A 223 -12.86 11.26 -9.08
CA ILE A 223 -13.08 10.42 -7.91
C ILE A 223 -14.59 10.20 -7.80
N SER A 224 -15.03 8.97 -8.00
CA SER A 224 -16.37 8.51 -7.64
C SER A 224 -16.49 8.53 -6.12
N THR A 225 -17.29 9.45 -5.60
CA THR A 225 -17.73 9.48 -4.21
C THR A 225 -18.90 8.52 -4.07
N GLU A 226 -18.61 7.29 -3.67
CA GLU A 226 -19.65 6.40 -3.17
C GLU A 226 -20.02 6.83 -1.75
N GLU A 227 -21.16 7.50 -1.66
CA GLU A 227 -21.81 7.91 -0.42
C GLU A 227 -22.42 6.66 0.23
N ASN A 228 -21.61 5.92 0.99
CA ASN A 228 -22.15 4.89 1.86
C ASN A 228 -22.67 5.56 3.15
N SER A 229 -23.91 6.03 3.04
CA SER A 229 -24.69 6.68 4.10
C SER A 229 -25.35 5.60 4.97
N ASP A 230 -24.71 5.25 6.09
CA ASP A 230 -25.37 4.54 7.21
C ASP A 230 -24.51 4.60 8.48
N SER A 231 -24.26 5.81 9.01
CA SER A 231 -23.77 5.93 10.39
C SER A 231 -24.14 7.27 11.02
N ASP A 232 -25.35 7.31 11.58
CA ASP A 232 -25.93 8.36 12.45
C ASP A 232 -25.23 8.45 13.82
N GLY A 233 -23.90 8.35 13.86
CA GLY A 233 -23.13 8.46 15.09
C GLY A 233 -22.34 9.76 15.09
N ASP A 234 -22.88 10.81 15.75
CA ASP A 234 -22.27 12.12 16.07
C ASP A 234 -20.77 12.18 15.71
N GLU A 235 -20.49 12.35 14.42
CA GLU A 235 -19.11 12.49 13.96
C GLU A 235 -18.70 13.91 14.32
N GLU A 236 -18.00 14.05 15.45
CA GLU A 236 -17.47 15.31 15.92
C GLU A 236 -16.73 16.01 14.76
N ALA A 237 -17.32 17.09 14.26
CA ALA A 237 -16.83 17.76 13.06
C ALA A 237 -15.41 18.28 13.28
N LEU A 238 -14.55 18.20 12.26
CA LEU A 238 -13.15 18.58 12.40
C LEU A 238 -13.03 20.11 12.37
N LEU A 239 -12.57 20.71 13.47
CA LEU A 239 -12.38 22.16 13.53
C LEU A 239 -11.37 22.64 12.49
N LEU A 240 -11.71 23.72 11.77
CA LEU A 240 -10.85 24.28 10.74
C LEU A 240 -9.53 24.80 11.32
N SER A 241 -9.57 25.35 12.54
CA SER A 241 -8.39 25.87 13.26
C SER A 241 -7.30 24.81 13.42
N ASP A 242 -7.67 23.58 13.78
CA ASP A 242 -6.74 22.46 13.94
C ASP A 242 -6.09 22.06 12.62
N VAL A 243 -6.88 22.04 11.54
CA VAL A 243 -6.38 21.74 10.19
C VAL A 243 -5.43 22.83 9.71
N ILE A 244 -5.79 24.10 9.88
CA ILE A 244 -4.97 25.25 9.50
C ILE A 244 -3.66 25.28 10.27
N ASN A 245 -3.67 24.99 11.58
CA ASN A 245 -2.46 24.88 12.39
C ASN A 245 -1.53 23.77 11.90
N ARG A 246 -2.08 22.60 11.56
CA ARG A 246 -1.29 21.49 10.97
C ARG A 246 -0.72 21.85 9.60
N LEU A 247 -1.47 22.57 8.77
CA LEU A 247 -1.00 23.04 7.47
C LEU A 247 0.08 24.10 7.60
N HIS A 248 -0.04 25.01 8.56
CA HIS A 248 0.98 26.02 8.83
C HIS A 248 2.32 25.39 9.21
N ARG A 249 2.32 24.32 10.01
CA ARG A 249 3.56 23.56 10.31
C ARG A 249 4.22 22.99 9.05
N LYS A 250 3.44 22.59 8.04
CA LYS A 250 3.96 22.08 6.76
C LYS A 250 4.36 23.19 5.79
N PHE A 251 3.64 24.31 5.81
CA PHE A 251 3.80 25.43 4.89
C PHE A 251 3.88 26.76 5.64
N PRO A 252 4.94 26.98 6.44
CA PRO A 252 5.01 28.15 7.33
C PRO A 252 5.00 29.47 6.56
N ARG A 253 5.56 29.49 5.35
CA ARG A 253 5.61 30.66 4.47
C ARG A 253 4.24 31.17 4.02
N LEU A 254 3.20 30.34 4.04
CA LEU A 254 1.84 30.75 3.67
C LEU A 254 1.12 31.51 4.80
N ASN A 255 1.67 31.48 6.02
CA ASN A 255 1.10 32.10 7.21
C ASN A 255 -0.42 31.89 7.39
N LEU A 256 -0.89 30.68 7.12
CA LEU A 256 -2.33 30.35 7.09
C LEU A 256 -3.14 30.76 8.35
N PRO A 257 -2.60 30.76 9.58
CA PRO A 257 -3.37 31.17 10.76
C PRO A 257 -3.90 32.60 10.68
N GLN A 258 -3.27 33.49 9.89
CA GLN A 258 -3.74 34.87 9.73
C GLN A 258 -5.11 34.99 9.06
N TYR A 259 -5.54 33.96 8.32
CA TYR A 259 -6.83 33.95 7.62
C TYR A 259 -7.97 33.39 8.50
N MET A 260 -7.69 32.87 9.70
CA MET A 260 -8.71 32.30 10.59
C MET A 260 -9.86 33.27 10.92
N PRO A 261 -9.61 34.54 11.30
CA PRO A 261 -10.69 35.49 11.56
C PRO A 261 -11.57 35.75 10.32
N LEU A 262 -10.97 35.67 9.12
CA LEU A 262 -11.70 35.86 7.87
C LEU A 262 -12.58 34.65 7.54
N PHE A 263 -12.13 33.42 7.86
CA PHE A 263 -12.96 32.22 7.74
C PHE A 263 -14.11 32.24 8.74
N GLU A 264 -13.86 32.64 9.99
CA GLU A 264 -14.89 32.77 11.02
C GLU A 264 -15.93 33.84 10.64
N GLN A 265 -15.52 34.96 10.05
CA GLN A 265 -16.43 36.00 9.55
C GLN A 265 -17.37 35.49 8.44
N GLN A 266 -16.97 34.45 7.70
CA GLN A 266 -17.76 33.81 6.65
C GLN A 266 -18.48 32.55 7.14
N ASP A 267 -18.56 32.35 8.47
CA ASP A 267 -19.14 31.17 9.13
C ASP A 267 -18.48 29.82 8.73
N ILE A 268 -17.22 29.86 8.29
CA ILE A 268 -16.44 28.67 7.91
C ILE A 268 -15.65 28.17 9.13
N VAL A 269 -16.34 27.45 10.02
CA VAL A 269 -15.75 26.95 11.28
C VAL A 269 -15.18 25.53 11.14
N TYR A 270 -15.72 24.71 10.24
CA TYR A 270 -15.38 23.29 10.10
C TYR A 270 -14.65 22.99 8.80
N ALA A 271 -13.70 22.06 8.83
CA ALA A 271 -12.86 21.71 7.68
C ALA A 271 -13.67 21.16 6.50
N GLU A 272 -14.79 20.49 6.77
CA GLU A 272 -15.70 19.95 5.77
C GLU A 272 -16.35 21.05 4.92
N THR A 273 -16.65 22.21 5.52
CA THR A 273 -17.34 23.32 4.84
C THR A 273 -16.45 24.01 3.80
N VAL A 274 -15.12 23.93 3.94
CA VAL A 274 -14.15 24.51 3.02
C VAL A 274 -14.32 24.00 1.58
N ALA A 275 -14.74 22.74 1.41
CA ALA A 275 -14.92 22.14 0.09
C ALA A 275 -16.11 22.73 -0.70
N ASN A 276 -17.01 23.46 -0.04
CA ASN A 276 -18.23 23.99 -0.64
C ASN A 276 -18.01 25.30 -1.39
N PHE A 277 -16.84 25.94 -1.23
CA PHE A 277 -16.51 27.21 -1.84
C PHE A 277 -15.60 27.04 -3.06
N THR A 278 -15.77 27.92 -4.05
CA THR A 278 -14.93 27.93 -5.25
C THR A 278 -13.52 28.44 -4.94
N LYS A 279 -12.57 28.23 -5.85
CA LYS A 279 -11.21 28.77 -5.68
C LYS A 279 -11.20 30.30 -5.61
N ASP A 280 -12.03 30.95 -6.42
CA ASP A 280 -12.10 32.41 -6.52
C ASP A 280 -12.47 33.05 -5.18
N PHE A 281 -13.38 32.43 -4.41
CA PHE A 281 -13.72 32.87 -3.05
C PHE A 281 -12.48 32.99 -2.14
N TYR A 282 -11.56 32.03 -2.20
CA TYR A 282 -10.33 32.07 -1.39
C TYR A 282 -9.33 33.10 -1.90
N ILE A 283 -9.31 33.34 -3.22
CA ILE A 283 -8.48 34.39 -3.83
C ILE A 283 -8.99 35.76 -3.39
N ASP A 284 -10.31 35.96 -3.37
CA ASP A 284 -10.96 37.19 -2.89
C ASP A 284 -10.73 37.42 -1.38
N LEU A 285 -10.60 36.35 -0.60
CA LEU A 285 -10.17 36.39 0.81
C LEU A 285 -8.67 36.75 0.99
N GLY A 286 -7.92 36.88 -0.11
CA GLY A 286 -6.52 37.29 -0.11
C GLY A 286 -5.50 36.15 -0.13
N LEU A 287 -5.92 34.90 -0.32
CA LEU A 287 -4.96 33.81 -0.54
C LEU A 287 -4.37 33.93 -1.94
N THR A 288 -3.07 33.66 -2.09
CA THR A 288 -2.44 33.65 -3.40
C THR A 288 -2.98 32.49 -4.24
N GLU A 289 -3.25 32.73 -5.52
CA GLU A 289 -3.82 31.74 -6.45
C GLU A 289 -3.06 30.40 -6.44
N GLY A 290 -1.71 30.47 -6.43
CA GLY A 290 -0.85 29.30 -6.34
C GLY A 290 -0.97 28.51 -5.03
N ALA A 291 -1.33 29.17 -3.93
CA ALA A 291 -1.52 28.53 -2.63
C ALA A 291 -2.91 27.89 -2.49
N VAL A 292 -3.97 28.48 -3.07
CA VAL A 292 -5.35 28.00 -2.90
C VAL A 292 -5.50 26.54 -3.27
N SER A 293 -5.01 26.13 -4.45
CA SER A 293 -5.11 24.72 -4.90
C SER A 293 -4.38 23.75 -3.95
N GLN A 294 -3.22 24.17 -3.43
CA GLN A 294 -2.43 23.38 -2.49
C GLN A 294 -3.11 23.26 -1.12
N VAL A 295 -3.67 24.36 -0.61
CA VAL A 295 -4.39 24.43 0.66
C VAL A 295 -5.63 23.54 0.59
N LEU A 296 -6.51 23.71 -0.40
CA LEU A 296 -7.72 22.90 -0.56
C LEU A 296 -7.42 21.40 -0.69
N SER A 297 -6.43 21.04 -1.51
CA SER A 297 -5.98 19.65 -1.65
C SER A 297 -5.47 19.08 -0.32
N SER A 298 -4.77 19.87 0.47
CA SER A 298 -4.21 19.44 1.75
C SER A 298 -5.28 19.34 2.85
N ILE A 299 -6.24 20.27 2.90
CA ILE A 299 -7.40 20.20 3.80
C ILE A 299 -8.22 18.94 3.52
N LYS A 300 -8.51 18.64 2.24
CA LYS A 300 -9.21 17.42 1.83
C LYS A 300 -8.46 16.16 2.28
N LYS A 301 -7.15 16.10 2.08
CA LYS A 301 -6.33 14.96 2.52
C LYS A 301 -6.36 14.78 4.04
N ILE A 302 -6.17 15.85 4.81
CA ILE A 302 -6.19 15.79 6.28
C ILE A 302 -7.55 15.30 6.78
N SER A 303 -8.64 15.82 6.21
CA SER A 303 -10.00 15.40 6.57
C SER A 303 -10.23 13.91 6.32
N ILE A 304 -9.75 13.38 5.18
CA ILE A 304 -9.83 11.93 4.87
C ILE A 304 -9.01 11.10 5.87
N PHE A 305 -7.79 11.54 6.22
CA PHE A 305 -6.95 10.81 7.16
C PHE A 305 -7.54 10.77 8.57
N GLU A 306 -8.11 11.88 9.05
CA GLU A 306 -8.80 11.95 10.33
C GLU A 306 -10.04 11.04 10.36
N LYS A 307 -10.87 11.08 9.31
CA LYS A 307 -12.01 10.16 9.18
C LYS A 307 -11.57 8.69 9.22
N LYS A 308 -10.49 8.33 8.52
CA LYS A 308 -9.92 6.97 8.56
C LYS A 308 -9.38 6.61 9.94
N GLY A 309 -8.69 7.53 10.61
CA GLY A 309 -8.18 7.33 11.97
C GLY A 309 -9.29 7.04 12.96
N ARG A 310 -10.37 7.83 12.92
CA ARG A 310 -11.56 7.63 13.76
C ARG A 310 -12.26 6.30 13.50
N LYS A 311 -12.40 5.90 12.22
CA LYS A 311 -12.94 4.57 11.88
C LYS A 311 -12.11 3.43 12.50
N ARG A 312 -10.77 3.54 12.49
CA ARG A 312 -9.89 2.54 13.14
C ARG A 312 -10.06 2.50 14.65
N VAL A 313 -10.12 3.66 15.31
CA VAL A 313 -10.34 3.73 16.76
C VAL A 313 -11.71 3.16 17.14
N ARG A 314 -12.75 3.42 16.35
CA ARG A 314 -14.09 2.83 16.56
C ARG A 314 -14.08 1.31 16.36
N ALA A 315 -13.42 0.82 15.32
CA ALA A 315 -13.29 -0.62 15.07
C ALA A 315 -12.57 -1.31 16.24
N TYR A 316 -11.46 -0.72 16.70
CA TYR A 316 -10.74 -1.18 17.88
C TYR A 316 -11.63 -1.15 19.13
N ASN A 317 -12.26 -0.02 19.45
CA ASN A 317 -13.12 0.08 20.62
C ASN A 317 -14.26 -0.93 20.58
N ARG A 318 -14.89 -1.17 19.41
CA ARG A 318 -15.97 -2.16 19.25
C ARG A 318 -15.48 -3.59 19.49
N GLU A 319 -14.24 -3.91 19.11
CA GLU A 319 -13.62 -5.22 19.32
C GLU A 319 -13.24 -5.46 20.80
N TYR A 320 -12.90 -4.39 21.53
CA TYR A 320 -12.40 -4.48 22.91
C TYR A 320 -13.37 -3.99 24.00
N SER A 321 -14.53 -3.44 23.65
CA SER A 321 -15.58 -3.11 24.61
C SER A 321 -16.38 -4.36 24.95
N VAL A 322 -15.96 -5.07 26.00
CA VAL A 322 -16.78 -6.10 26.66
C VAL A 322 -17.82 -5.38 27.51
N GLU A 323 -19.10 -5.55 27.19
CA GLU A 323 -20.19 -5.17 28.10
C GLU A 323 -20.05 -6.01 29.38
N ILE A 324 -19.77 -5.34 30.51
CA ILE A 324 -19.78 -5.92 31.85
C ILE A 324 -21.19 -5.82 32.42
#